data_AF-A0A3G3JTU1-F1
#
_entry.id   AF-A0A3G3JTU1-F1
#
_cell.length_a   1.000
_cell.length_b   1.000
_cell.length_c   1.000
_cell.angle_alpha   90.00
_cell.angle_beta   90.00
_cell.angle_gamma   90.00
#
_symmetry.space_group_name_H-M   'P 1'
#
loop_
_entity.id
_entity.type
_entity.pdbx_description
1 polymer ?
#
loop_
_entity_poly.entity_id
_entity_poly.type
_entity_poly.pdbx_seq_one_letter_code
_entity_poly.pdbx_strand_id
1 'polypeptide(L)'
;MKMNQYLKDKVKNKKVIGRGGTRIAYDLDDGYVLKVARSTKGIKCNMMEVRLSQYKPIRGYLAEIIDHDRKYRWIKMKKYVRKFPVHSQLYRSKLKEIIDIFFKHGVVPSKGVGDYKKPFAPNLRLKNNKEIVVIDYGGFKDERN
;
A
#
# COMPACT_ATOMS: atom_id res chain seq x y z
N MET A 1 2.69 -5.47 -20.35
CA MET A 1 1.45 -6.29 -20.35
C MET A 1 0.33 -5.39 -20.84
N LYS A 2 -0.38 -5.77 -21.93
CA LYS A 2 -1.54 -4.99 -22.40
C LYS A 2 -2.74 -5.29 -21.48
N MET A 3 -3.55 -4.26 -21.21
CA MET A 3 -4.76 -4.40 -20.39
C MET A 3 -5.82 -5.14 -21.21
N ASN A 4 -6.22 -6.33 -20.77
CA ASN A 4 -7.25 -7.13 -21.43
C ASN A 4 -8.66 -6.60 -21.14
N GLN A 5 -9.67 -7.11 -21.83
CA GLN A 5 -11.05 -6.63 -21.70
C GLN A 5 -11.56 -6.72 -20.25
N TYR A 6 -11.32 -7.85 -19.58
CA TYR A 6 -11.65 -8.05 -18.16
C TYR A 6 -11.15 -6.91 -17.26
N LEU A 7 -9.89 -6.47 -17.43
CA LEU A 7 -9.34 -5.37 -16.64
C LEU A 7 -9.90 -4.01 -17.06
N LYS A 8 -10.19 -3.80 -18.35
CA LYS A 8 -10.85 -2.58 -18.84
C LYS A 8 -12.24 -2.43 -18.23
N ASP A 9 -13.01 -3.51 -18.17
CA ASP A 9 -14.36 -3.50 -17.59
C ASP A 9 -14.31 -3.18 -16.09
N LYS A 10 -13.32 -3.73 -15.36
CA LYS A 10 -13.12 -3.43 -13.93
C LYS A 10 -12.84 -1.96 -13.63
N VAL A 11 -12.24 -1.22 -14.56
CA VAL A 11 -11.88 0.20 -14.37
C VAL A 11 -12.77 1.16 -15.16
N LYS A 12 -13.78 0.63 -15.87
CA LYS A 12 -14.67 1.44 -16.70
C LYS A 12 -15.34 2.52 -15.84
N ASN A 13 -15.26 3.76 -16.30
CA ASN A 13 -15.80 4.95 -15.62
C ASN A 13 -15.20 5.22 -14.23
N LYS A 14 -14.05 4.64 -13.87
CA LYS A 14 -13.38 4.89 -12.59
C LYS A 14 -12.34 6.00 -12.70
N LYS A 15 -12.28 6.86 -11.69
CA LYS A 15 -11.36 7.99 -11.65
C LYS A 15 -9.93 7.52 -11.36
N VAL A 16 -8.97 7.89 -12.19
CA VAL A 16 -7.55 7.65 -11.89
C VAL A 16 -7.08 8.62 -10.81
N ILE A 17 -6.51 8.08 -9.73
CA ILE A 17 -5.97 8.88 -8.59
C ILE A 17 -4.46 8.75 -8.43
N GLY A 18 -3.84 7.81 -9.15
CA GLY A 18 -2.39 7.66 -9.16
C GLY A 18 -1.91 6.86 -10.35
N ARG A 19 -0.82 7.31 -10.97
CA ARG A 19 -0.15 6.61 -12.06
C ARG A 19 1.28 6.31 -11.65
N GLY A 20 1.51 5.11 -11.13
CA GLY A 20 2.86 4.62 -10.87
C GLY A 20 3.47 4.01 -12.13
N GLY A 21 4.79 3.77 -12.11
CA GLY A 21 5.49 3.13 -13.23
C GLY A 21 5.02 1.70 -13.54
N THR A 22 4.45 1.01 -12.56
CA THR A 22 4.05 -0.41 -12.70
C THR A 22 2.54 -0.65 -12.54
N ARG A 23 1.80 0.29 -11.95
CA ARG A 23 0.39 0.15 -11.57
C ARG A 23 -0.36 1.48 -11.75
N ILE A 24 -1.67 1.40 -11.97
CA ILE A 24 -2.58 2.56 -11.92
C ILE A 24 -3.52 2.36 -10.74
N ALA A 25 -3.69 3.39 -9.93
CA ALA A 25 -4.66 3.43 -8.84
C ALA A 25 -5.92 4.18 -9.30
N TYR A 26 -7.07 3.55 -9.07
CA TYR A 26 -8.38 4.10 -9.37
C TYR A 26 -9.17 4.29 -8.06
N ASP A 27 -9.85 5.43 -7.95
CA ASP A 27 -10.92 5.61 -6.97
C ASP A 27 -12.10 4.75 -7.37
N LEU A 28 -12.67 4.03 -6.40
CA LEU A 28 -13.89 3.28 -6.64
C LEU A 28 -15.15 4.05 -6.20
N ASP A 29 -14.97 5.23 -5.59
CA ASP A 29 -16.02 6.13 -5.06
C ASP A 29 -16.91 5.49 -3.97
N ASP A 30 -16.49 4.35 -3.44
CA ASP A 30 -17.16 3.55 -2.40
C ASP A 30 -16.29 3.42 -1.13
N GLY A 31 -15.29 4.29 -0.95
CA GLY A 31 -14.33 4.23 0.16
C GLY A 31 -13.16 3.28 -0.08
N TYR A 32 -12.98 2.78 -1.31
CA TYR A 32 -11.89 1.88 -1.68
C TYR A 32 -11.08 2.39 -2.87
N VAL A 33 -9.90 1.78 -3.04
CA VAL A 33 -8.97 2.03 -4.15
C VAL A 33 -8.70 0.72 -4.87
N LEU A 34 -8.78 0.73 -6.19
CA LEU A 34 -8.37 -0.38 -7.03
C LEU A 34 -6.98 -0.11 -7.62
N LYS A 35 -5.97 -0.93 -7.30
CA LYS A 35 -4.65 -0.84 -7.94
C LYS A 35 -4.52 -1.93 -9.01
N VAL A 36 -4.41 -1.53 -10.28
CA VAL A 36 -4.30 -2.44 -11.42
C VAL A 36 -2.88 -2.47 -11.96
N ALA A 37 -2.32 -3.67 -12.11
CA ALA A 37 -0.98 -3.89 -12.64
C ALA A 37 -0.91 -3.66 -14.17
N ARG A 38 0.17 -3.03 -14.62
CA ARG A 38 0.51 -2.81 -16.05
C ARG A 38 1.72 -3.65 -16.50
N SER A 39 2.40 -4.29 -15.56
CA SER A 39 3.60 -5.07 -15.78
C SER A 39 3.68 -6.25 -14.82
N THR A 40 4.57 -7.20 -15.12
CA THR A 40 4.91 -8.32 -14.23
C THR A 40 5.43 -7.82 -12.87
N LYS A 41 6.20 -6.73 -12.86
CA LYS A 41 6.61 -6.04 -11.62
C LYS A 41 5.40 -5.54 -10.83
N GLY A 42 4.38 -5.00 -11.49
CA GLY A 42 3.12 -4.59 -10.83
C GLY A 42 2.37 -5.77 -10.20
N ILE A 43 2.34 -6.92 -10.87
CA ILE A 43 1.78 -8.17 -10.33
C ILE A 43 2.54 -8.61 -9.07
N LYS A 44 3.88 -8.60 -9.11
CA LYS A 44 4.72 -8.90 -7.94
C LYS A 44 4.45 -7.94 -6.77
N CYS A 45 4.29 -6.64 -7.04
CA CYS A 45 3.92 -5.67 -6.01
C CYS A 45 2.54 -5.97 -5.39
N ASN A 46 1.54 -6.32 -6.20
CA ASN A 46 0.21 -6.69 -5.71
C ASN A 46 0.27 -7.97 -4.86
N MET A 47 1.01 -8.99 -5.30
CA MET A 47 1.24 -10.22 -4.54
C MET A 47 1.90 -9.93 -3.19
N MET A 48 2.91 -9.04 -3.16
CA MET A 48 3.56 -8.61 -1.91
C MET A 48 2.56 -7.90 -0.98
N GLU A 49 1.73 -7.01 -1.51
CA GLU A 49 0.71 -6.32 -0.70
C GLU A 49 -0.30 -7.32 -0.11
N VAL A 50 -0.80 -8.27 -0.90
CA VAL A 50 -1.69 -9.33 -0.39
C VAL A 50 -0.99 -10.11 0.73
N ARG A 51 0.24 -10.60 0.49
CA ARG A 51 1.00 -11.40 1.45
C ARG A 51 1.22 -10.67 2.79
N LEU A 52 1.72 -9.44 2.75
CA LEU A 52 2.00 -8.68 3.96
C LEU A 52 0.72 -8.25 4.69
N SER A 53 -0.37 -7.96 3.97
CA SER A 53 -1.66 -7.62 4.58
C SER A 53 -2.26 -8.75 5.43
N GLN A 54 -1.88 -10.00 5.15
CA GLN A 54 -2.31 -11.17 5.91
C GLN A 54 -1.39 -11.47 7.10
N TYR A 55 -0.23 -10.84 7.19
CA TYR A 55 0.75 -11.15 8.23
C TYR A 55 0.41 -10.46 9.55
N LYS A 56 -0.13 -11.24 10.50
CA LYS A 56 -0.68 -10.76 11.79
C LYS A 56 0.19 -9.76 12.56
N PRO A 57 1.52 -9.92 12.71
CA PRO A 57 2.35 -9.02 13.51
C PRO A 57 2.41 -7.59 12.97
N ILE A 58 2.22 -7.40 11.67
CA ILE A 58 2.37 -6.07 11.04
C ILE A 58 1.10 -5.56 10.36
N ARG A 59 0.13 -6.43 10.06
CA ARG A 59 -1.07 -6.06 9.26
C ARG A 59 -1.83 -4.86 9.81
N GLY A 60 -1.79 -4.65 11.13
CA GLY A 60 -2.43 -3.50 11.78
C GLY A 60 -1.87 -2.14 11.34
N TYR A 61 -0.66 -2.10 10.78
CA TYR A 61 0.00 -0.88 10.29
C TYR A 61 -0.06 -0.72 8.77
N LEU A 62 -0.65 -1.69 8.06
CA LEU A 62 -0.77 -1.69 6.61
C LEU A 62 -2.19 -1.39 6.20
N ALA A 63 -2.36 -0.74 5.05
CA ALA A 63 -3.68 -0.53 4.47
C ALA A 63 -4.31 -1.88 4.12
N GLU A 64 -5.54 -2.07 4.57
CA GLU A 64 -6.26 -3.33 4.42
C GLU A 64 -6.54 -3.67 2.96
N ILE A 65 -6.19 -4.90 2.55
CA ILE A 65 -6.61 -5.47 1.27
C ILE A 65 -7.94 -6.19 1.48
N ILE A 66 -8.94 -5.77 0.72
CA ILE A 66 -10.32 -6.22 0.83
C ILE A 66 -10.58 -7.38 -0.13
N ASP A 67 -9.99 -7.30 -1.32
CA ASP A 67 -10.15 -8.30 -2.36
C ASP A 67 -8.97 -8.23 -3.34
N HIS A 68 -8.74 -9.29 -4.10
CA HIS A 68 -7.71 -9.31 -5.12
C HIS A 68 -8.03 -10.30 -6.24
N ASP A 69 -7.44 -10.05 -7.40
CA ASP A 69 -7.43 -11.01 -8.50
C ASP A 69 -6.65 -12.27 -8.12
N ARG A 70 -7.10 -13.45 -8.56
CA ARG A 70 -6.39 -14.74 -8.35
C ARG A 70 -4.97 -14.73 -8.93
N LYS A 71 -4.73 -13.95 -9.99
CA LYS A 71 -3.41 -13.78 -10.62
C LYS A 71 -2.73 -12.45 -10.21
N TYR A 72 -3.21 -11.81 -9.14
CA TYR A 72 -2.71 -10.54 -8.61
C TYR A 72 -2.68 -9.39 -9.63
N ARG A 73 -3.50 -9.44 -10.69
CA ARG A 73 -3.58 -8.38 -11.70
C ARG A 73 -4.18 -7.09 -11.15
N TRP A 74 -5.01 -7.19 -10.11
CA TRP A 74 -5.51 -6.05 -9.35
C TRP A 74 -5.69 -6.42 -7.87
N ILE A 75 -5.75 -5.40 -7.03
CA ILE A 75 -6.13 -5.48 -5.61
C ILE A 75 -7.13 -4.35 -5.31
N LYS A 76 -8.12 -4.64 -4.47
CA LYS A 76 -9.02 -3.67 -3.86
C LYS A 76 -8.54 -3.42 -2.42
N MET A 77 -8.28 -2.17 -2.10
CA MET A 77 -7.69 -1.75 -0.82
C MET A 77 -8.57 -0.67 -0.18
N LYS A 78 -8.63 -0.65 1.15
CA LYS A 78 -9.31 0.43 1.90
C LYS A 78 -8.66 1.79 1.61
N LYS A 79 -9.48 2.81 1.38
CA LYS A 79 -9.01 4.18 1.14
C LYS A 79 -8.78 4.91 2.47
N TYR A 80 -7.63 5.55 2.60
CA TYR A 80 -7.29 6.38 3.76
C TYR A 80 -7.01 7.81 3.30
N VAL A 81 -7.82 8.76 3.76
CA VAL A 81 -7.78 10.16 3.27
C VAL A 81 -7.02 11.11 4.19
N ARG A 82 -6.90 10.79 5.48
CA ARG A 82 -6.22 11.64 6.46
C ARG A 82 -4.71 11.61 6.24
N LYS A 83 -4.11 12.75 5.92
CA LYS A 83 -2.69 12.87 5.59
C LYS A 83 -1.81 12.64 6.84
N PHE A 84 -0.64 12.06 6.62
CA PHE A 84 0.40 11.96 7.64
C PHE A 84 1.00 13.36 7.92
N PRO A 85 1.12 13.79 9.19
CA PRO A 85 1.66 15.09 9.54
C PRO A 85 3.19 15.08 9.49
N VAL A 86 3.75 15.34 8.31
CA VAL A 86 5.19 15.18 8.01
C VAL A 86 6.13 16.00 8.90
N HIS A 87 5.66 17.12 9.46
CA HIS A 87 6.43 18.00 10.34
C HIS A 87 6.29 17.66 11.83
N SER A 88 5.45 16.68 12.19
CA SER A 88 5.25 16.31 13.59
C SER A 88 6.32 15.34 14.07
N GLN A 89 7.12 15.77 15.04
CA GLN A 89 8.13 14.92 15.67
C GLN A 89 7.51 13.70 16.36
N LEU A 90 6.36 13.87 17.01
CA LEU A 90 5.60 12.77 17.63
C LEU A 90 5.28 11.66 16.62
N TYR A 91 4.78 12.02 15.44
CA TYR A 91 4.43 11.04 14.40
C TYR A 91 5.66 10.41 13.74
N ARG A 92 6.80 11.11 13.69
CA ARG A 92 8.07 10.52 13.24
C ARG A 92 8.58 9.48 14.23
N SER A 93 8.48 9.74 15.54
CA SER A 93 8.82 8.75 16.57
C SER A 93 7.92 7.51 16.50
N LYS A 94 6.59 7.70 16.36
CA LYS A 94 5.64 6.58 16.15
C LYS A 94 5.95 5.79 14.88
N LEU A 95 6.34 6.47 13.80
CA LEU A 95 6.75 5.80 12.57
C LEU A 95 8.01 4.97 12.78
N LYS A 96 8.99 5.47 13.54
CA LYS A 96 10.19 4.71 13.90
C LYS A 96 9.83 3.42 14.64
N GLU A 97 8.94 3.48 15.64
CA GLU A 97 8.48 2.29 16.38
C GLU A 97 7.84 1.25 15.45
N ILE A 98 7.01 1.68 14.49
CA ILE A 98 6.40 0.79 13.49
C ILE A 98 7.47 0.14 12.60
N ILE A 99 8.48 0.90 12.19
CA ILE A 99 9.60 0.39 11.38
C ILE A 99 10.41 -0.64 12.18
N ASP A 100 10.68 -0.37 13.45
CA ASP A 100 11.37 -1.31 14.34
C ASP A 100 10.57 -2.62 14.48
N ILE A 101 9.22 -2.55 14.55
CA ILE A 101 8.34 -3.72 14.51
C ILE A 101 8.47 -4.47 13.18
N PHE A 102 8.50 -3.78 12.04
CA PHE A 102 8.67 -4.43 10.75
C PHE A 102 9.99 -5.20 10.67
N PHE A 103 11.10 -4.56 11.07
CA PHE A 103 12.41 -5.21 11.10
C PHE A 103 12.47 -6.40 12.04
N LYS A 104 11.93 -6.27 13.26
CA LYS A 104 11.82 -7.37 14.24
C LYS A 104 11.11 -8.60 13.65
N HIS A 105 10.20 -8.39 12.72
CA HIS A 105 9.43 -9.45 12.06
C HIS A 105 9.88 -9.75 10.63
N GLY A 106 11.13 -9.41 10.26
CA GLY A 106 11.72 -9.79 8.97
C GLY A 106 11.12 -9.09 7.76
N VAL A 107 10.51 -7.91 7.94
CA VAL A 107 9.93 -7.12 6.86
C VAL A 107 10.70 -5.81 6.75
N VAL A 108 11.30 -5.58 5.58
CA VAL A 108 12.10 -4.39 5.30
C VAL A 108 11.27 -3.39 4.50
N PRO A 109 10.84 -2.25 5.10
CA PRO A 109 10.13 -1.22 4.38
C PRO A 109 10.98 -0.60 3.26
N SER A 110 10.32 -0.10 2.22
CA SER A 110 11.00 0.65 1.15
C SER A 110 11.62 1.94 1.71
N LYS A 111 12.62 2.52 1.02
CA LYS A 111 13.28 3.77 1.44
C LYS A 111 12.30 4.89 1.80
N GLY A 112 11.18 4.99 1.06
CA GLY A 112 10.14 6.00 1.30
C GLY A 112 9.38 5.82 2.63
N VAL A 113 9.41 4.65 3.24
CA VAL A 113 8.81 4.43 4.57
C VAL A 113 9.90 4.24 5.62
N GLY A 114 10.97 3.51 5.33
CA GLY A 114 12.04 3.18 6.26
C GLY A 114 12.88 4.37 6.75
N ASP A 115 12.94 5.48 6.00
CA ASP A 115 13.52 6.73 6.50
C ASP A 115 12.47 7.53 7.28
N TYR A 116 12.34 7.27 8.58
CA TYR A 116 11.39 7.99 9.44
C TYR A 116 11.72 9.47 9.64
N LYS A 117 12.97 9.89 9.36
CA LYS A 117 13.39 11.30 9.47
C LYS A 117 12.90 12.11 8.27
N LYS A 118 12.92 11.49 7.08
CA LYS A 118 12.45 12.08 5.82
C LYS A 118 11.55 11.10 5.05
N PRO A 119 10.39 10.71 5.61
CA PRO A 119 9.54 9.73 4.98
C PRO A 119 8.86 10.32 3.75
N PHE A 120 8.62 9.48 2.76
CA PHE A 120 7.75 9.79 1.65
C PHE A 120 6.29 9.76 2.11
N ALA A 121 5.86 10.91 2.67
CA ALA A 121 4.53 11.11 3.23
C ALA A 121 3.35 10.66 2.33
N PRO A 122 3.43 10.68 0.98
CA PRO A 122 2.36 10.12 0.15
C PRO A 122 2.06 8.64 0.42
N ASN A 123 3.00 7.84 0.93
CA ASN A 123 2.80 6.43 1.30
C ASN A 123 2.25 6.23 2.72
N LEU A 124 2.04 7.31 3.48
CA LEU A 124 1.59 7.27 4.86
C LEU A 124 0.26 8.01 5.01
N ARG A 125 -0.66 7.42 5.78
CA ARG A 125 -1.95 8.04 6.15
C ARG A 125 -2.23 7.81 7.62
N LEU A 126 -3.29 8.43 8.11
CA LEU A 126 -3.84 8.16 9.42
C LEU A 126 -5.18 7.43 9.32
N LYS A 127 -5.40 6.50 10.24
CA LYS A 127 -6.73 5.93 10.53
C LYS A 127 -7.60 6.96 11.28
N ASN A 128 -8.87 6.61 11.50
CA ASN A 128 -9.80 7.46 12.25
C ASN A 128 -9.37 7.69 13.71
N ASN A 129 -8.76 6.67 14.33
CA ASN A 129 -8.16 6.70 15.66
C ASN A 129 -6.76 7.35 15.70
N LYS A 130 -6.33 8.03 14.62
CA LYS A 130 -5.04 8.73 14.50
C LYS A 130 -3.79 7.83 14.47
N GLU A 131 -3.94 6.51 14.38
CA GLU A 131 -2.83 5.59 14.13
C GLU A 131 -2.30 5.72 12.70
N ILE A 132 -0.99 5.48 12.53
CA ILE A 132 -0.34 5.49 11.22
C ILE A 132 -0.73 4.23 10.43
N VAL A 133 -0.93 4.40 9.13
CA VAL A 133 -1.12 3.30 8.19
C VAL A 133 -0.31 3.53 6.92
N VAL A 134 0.40 2.49 6.46
CA VAL A 134 1.16 2.50 5.22
C VAL A 134 0.26 2.05 4.07
N ILE A 135 0.11 2.88 3.03
CA ILE A 135 -0.82 2.63 1.91
C ILE A 135 -0.17 2.09 0.64
N ASP A 136 1.17 2.09 0.59
CA ASP A 136 1.95 1.52 -0.52
C ASP A 136 3.16 0.77 0.02
N TYR A 137 3.03 -0.55 0.02
CA TYR A 137 4.01 -1.48 0.59
C TYR A 137 4.33 -2.63 -0.37
N GLY A 138 3.96 -2.52 -1.64
CA GLY A 138 4.32 -3.50 -2.67
C GLY A 138 5.81 -3.48 -3.06
N GLY A 139 6.56 -2.50 -2.57
CA GLY A 139 8.02 -2.41 -2.71
C GLY A 139 8.79 -2.82 -1.45
N PHE A 140 8.12 -3.38 -0.45
CA PHE A 140 8.79 -3.91 0.74
C PHE A 140 9.51 -5.22 0.39
N LYS A 141 10.51 -5.58 1.21
CA LYS A 141 11.09 -6.92 1.17
C LYS A 141 10.57 -7.73 2.35
N ASP A 142 10.45 -9.02 2.12
CA ASP A 142 9.98 -9.99 3.09
C ASP A 142 11.06 -11.04 3.24
N GLU A 143 11.94 -10.85 4.23
CA GLU A 143 13.15 -11.65 4.46
C GLU A 143 12.88 -12.90 5.32
N ARG A 144 11.60 -13.16 5.62
CA ARG A 144 11.17 -14.39 6.29
C ARG A 144 11.24 -15.62 5.38
N ASN A 145 11.45 -15.42 4.07
CA ASN A 145 11.51 -16.46 3.04
C ASN A 145 12.77 -16.33 2.20
#